data_AF-A0A4Q3J960-F1
#
_entry.id   AF-A0A4Q3J960-F1
#
_cell.length_a   1.000
_cell.length_b   1.000
_cell.length_c   1.000
_cell.angle_alpha   90.00
_cell.angle_beta   90.00
_cell.angle_gamma   90.00
#
_symmetry.space_group_name_H-M   'P 1'
#
loop_
_entity.id
_entity.type
_entity.pdbx_description
1 polymer ?
#
loop_
_entity_poly.entity_id
_entity_poly.type
_entity_poly.pdbx_seq_one_letter_code
_entity_poly.pdbx_strand_id
1 'polypeptide(L)' 'MDLVTIADVEDTSLAIALNAALRAYGFHPGEGAERGLPGLPGVIGPKGIPITVPADEAEDARILAADLLKEMLAR' A
#
# COMPACT_ATOMS: atom_id res chain seq x y z
N MET A 1 -2.15 -14.99 -9.41
CA MET A 1 -1.09 -14.22 -8.76
C MET A 1 -1.59 -13.92 -7.38
N ASP A 2 -0.96 -14.48 -6.36
CA ASP A 2 -1.38 -14.29 -4.98
C ASP A 2 -0.85 -12.94 -4.49
N LEU A 3 -1.76 -12.10 -4.00
CA LEU A 3 -1.43 -10.81 -3.42
C LEU A 3 -1.25 -10.96 -1.91
N VAL A 4 -0.24 -10.30 -1.36
CA VAL A 4 0.04 -10.29 0.08
C VAL A 4 0.14 -8.87 0.60
N THR A 5 -0.39 -8.64 1.80
CA THR A 5 -0.29 -7.33 2.46
C THR A 5 1.12 -7.10 2.99
N ILE A 6 1.70 -5.95 2.65
CA ILE A 6 3.02 -5.51 3.08
C ILE A 6 2.97 -4.38 4.12
N ALA A 7 1.90 -3.59 4.12
CA ALA A 7 1.64 -2.54 5.08
C ALA A 7 0.14 -2.29 5.20
N ASP A 8 -0.31 -1.80 6.36
CA ASP A 8 -1.63 -1.21 6.53
C ASP A 8 -1.44 0.28 6.82
N VAL A 9 -2.10 1.16 6.05
CA VAL A 9 -1.90 2.61 6.11
C VAL A 9 -3.19 3.31 6.49
N GLU A 10 -3.20 4.08 7.57
CA GLU A 10 -4.43 4.69 8.11
C GLU A 10 -4.95 5.87 7.28
N ASP A 11 -4.09 6.54 6.51
CA ASP A 11 -4.45 7.69 5.69
C ASP A 11 -4.52 7.34 4.19
N THR A 12 -5.63 7.72 3.56
CA THR A 12 -5.87 7.49 2.12
C THR A 12 -4.84 8.16 1.24
N SER A 13 -4.40 9.36 1.58
CA SER A 13 -3.43 10.11 0.77
C SER A 13 -2.06 9.44 0.81
N LEU A 14 -1.64 8.95 1.99
CA LEU A 14 -0.42 8.16 2.17
C LEU A 14 -0.50 6.84 1.42
N ALA A 15 -1.63 6.14 1.47
CA ALA A 15 -1.82 4.88 0.76
C ALA A 15 -1.69 5.07 -0.77
N ILE A 16 -2.30 6.13 -1.31
CA ILE A 16 -2.18 6.51 -2.72
C ILE A 16 -0.72 6.85 -3.07
N ALA A 17 -0.08 7.69 -2.27
CA ALA A 17 1.30 8.11 -2.49
C ALA A 17 2.28 6.92 -2.45
N LEU A 18 2.10 6.00 -1.49
CA LEU A 18 2.91 4.81 -1.36
C LEU A 18 2.73 3.87 -2.56
N ASN A 19 1.50 3.65 -3.02
CA ASN A 19 1.25 2.86 -4.23
C ASN A 19 1.88 3.48 -5.48
N ALA A 20 1.80 4.80 -5.63
CA ALA A 20 2.44 5.51 -6.73
C ALA A 20 3.97 5.37 -6.68
N ALA A 21 4.56 5.47 -5.49
CA ALA A 21 5.99 5.27 -5.30
C ALA A 21 6.41 3.83 -5.63
N LEU A 22 5.72 2.82 -5.10
CA LEU A 22 6.00 1.41 -5.40
C LEU A 22 5.99 1.13 -6.91
N ARG A 23 4.99 1.65 -7.63
CA ARG A 23 4.94 1.56 -9.10
C ARG A 23 6.12 2.23 -9.79
N ALA A 24 6.58 3.38 -9.30
CA ALA A 24 7.74 4.08 -9.84
C ALA A 24 9.05 3.29 -9.64
N TYR A 25 9.14 2.45 -8.61
CA TYR A 25 10.24 1.53 -8.36
C TYR A 25 10.11 0.18 -9.09
N GLY A 26 9.04 -0.03 -9.86
CA GLY A 26 8.83 -1.23 -10.67
C GLY A 26 8.03 -2.35 -9.98
N PHE A 27 7.47 -2.10 -8.80
CA PHE A 27 6.57 -3.03 -8.12
C PHE A 27 5.14 -2.96 -8.68
N HIS A 28 4.36 -4.02 -8.43
CA HIS A 28 3.01 -4.18 -8.98
C HIS A 28 1.93 -4.20 -7.88
N PRO A 29 1.72 -3.11 -7.13
CA PRO A 29 0.75 -3.11 -6.06
C PRO A 29 -0.67 -3.40 -6.56
N GLY A 30 -1.41 -4.17 -5.76
CA GLY A 30 -2.78 -4.58 -6.02
C GLY A 30 -3.72 -3.38 -6.14
N GLU A 31 -4.71 -3.50 -7.01
CA GLU A 31 -5.76 -2.50 -7.15
C GLU A 31 -6.66 -2.54 -5.90
N GLY A 32 -6.91 -1.39 -5.28
CA GLY A 32 -7.87 -1.31 -4.17
C GLY A 32 -7.55 -0.30 -3.08
N ALA A 33 -6.29 0.08 -2.88
CA ALA A 33 -5.96 1.06 -1.85
C ALA A 33 -6.64 2.43 -2.11
N GLU A 34 -6.82 2.78 -3.38
CA GLU A 34 -7.48 4.02 -3.81
C GLU A 34 -9.01 3.97 -3.68
N ARG A 35 -9.58 2.76 -3.54
CA ARG A 35 -11.02 2.52 -3.74
C ARG A 35 -11.75 2.14 -2.44
N GLY A 36 -11.07 2.00 -1.30
CA GLY A 36 -11.67 1.54 -0.05
C GLY A 36 -12.02 0.05 -0.06
N LEU A 37 -12.68 -0.44 0.99
CA LEU A 37 -13.09 -1.84 1.09
C LEU A 37 -13.92 -2.29 -0.13
N PRO A 38 -13.79 -3.55 -0.60
CA PRO A 38 -14.62 -4.08 -1.68
C PRO A 38 -16.11 -3.88 -1.40
N GLY A 39 -16.79 -3.09 -2.24
CA GLY A 39 -18.23 -2.78 -2.09
C GLY A 39 -18.56 -1.58 -1.20
N LEU A 40 -17.57 -0.94 -0.56
CA LEU A 40 -17.74 0.22 0.31
C LEU A 40 -16.68 1.30 0.01
N PRO A 41 -16.86 2.06 -1.08
CA PRO A 41 -15.90 3.09 -1.47
C PRO A 41 -15.76 4.17 -0.39
N GLY A 42 -14.53 4.46 0.01
CA GLY A 42 -14.19 5.45 1.04
C GLY A 42 -14.21 4.93 2.49
N VAL A 43 -14.51 3.65 2.74
CA VAL A 43 -14.42 3.06 4.08
C VAL A 43 -13.03 2.45 4.29
N ILE A 44 -12.32 2.98 5.29
CA ILE A 44 -11.04 2.47 5.77
C ILE A 44 -11.32 1.41 6.84
N GLY A 45 -10.75 0.22 6.70
CA GLY A 45 -10.90 -0.83 7.71
C GLY A 45 -10.25 -0.43 9.04
N PRO A 46 -10.58 -1.10 10.16
CA PRO A 46 -10.04 -0.76 11.48
C PRO A 46 -8.51 -0.91 11.60
N LYS A 47 -7.85 -1.55 10.62
CA LYS A 47 -6.40 -1.67 10.53
C LYS A 47 -5.75 -0.65 9.58
N GLY A 48 -6.55 0.13 8.84
CA GLY A 48 -6.08 0.98 7.74
C GLY A 48 -6.41 0.40 6.36
N ILE A 49 -5.80 0.99 5.34
CA ILE A 49 -5.87 0.61 3.94
C ILE A 49 -4.73 -0.37 3.66
N PRO A 50 -5.03 -1.62 3.28
CA PRO A 50 -4.00 -2.61 3.01
C PRO A 50 -3.28 -2.29 1.70
N ILE A 51 -1.96 -2.22 1.76
CA ILE A 51 -1.07 -2.17 0.59
C ILE A 51 -0.66 -3.59 0.28
N THR A 52 -1.05 -4.08 -0.90
CA THR A 52 -0.76 -5.45 -1.33
C THR A 52 0.14 -5.45 -2.56
N VAL A 53 0.99 -6.47 -2.69
CA VAL A 53 1.84 -6.71 -3.87
C VAL A 53 1.86 -8.22 -4.18
N PRO A 54 2.28 -8.64 -5.38
CA PRO A 54 2.57 -10.04 -5.68
C PRO A 54 3.51 -10.67 -4.65
N ALA A 55 3.23 -11.92 -4.27
CA ALA A 55 3.98 -12.62 -3.24
C ALA A 55 5.50 -12.72 -3.52
N ASP A 56 5.89 -12.77 -4.79
CA ASP A 56 7.28 -12.78 -5.26
C ASP A 56 8.01 -11.45 -5.10
N GLU A 57 7.28 -10.34 -4.96
CA GLU A 57 7.84 -9.00 -4.73
C GLU A 57 7.84 -8.59 -3.25
N ALA A 58 7.18 -9.37 -2.40
CA ALA A 58 6.76 -8.91 -1.07
C ALA A 58 7.90 -8.59 -0.11
N GLU A 59 9.03 -9.29 -0.22
CA GLU A 59 10.18 -9.08 0.67
C GLU A 59 10.82 -7.70 0.40
N ASP A 60 11.18 -7.44 -0.85
CA ASP A 60 11.77 -6.17 -1.27
C ASP A 60 10.80 -5.00 -1.10
N ALA A 61 9.53 -5.21 -1.46
CA ALA A 61 8.50 -4.19 -1.33
C ALA A 61 8.25 -3.78 0.13
N ARG A 62 8.33 -4.70 1.09
CA ARG A 62 8.21 -4.39 2.54
C ARG A 62 9.31 -3.45 3.00
N ILE A 63 10.55 -3.70 2.58
CA ILE A 63 11.71 -2.89 2.96
C ILE A 63 11.53 -1.47 2.43
N LEU A 64 11.27 -1.34 1.13
CA LEU A 64 11.04 -0.04 0.50
C LEU A 64 9.84 0.70 1.10
N ALA A 65 8.72 0.01 1.29
CA ALA A 65 7.51 0.62 1.86
C ALA A 65 7.74 1.14 3.28
N ALA A 66 8.49 0.42 4.11
CA ALA A 66 8.81 0.86 5.46
C ALA A 66 9.63 2.15 5.48
N ASP A 67 10.60 2.31 4.56
CA ASP A 67 11.42 3.51 4.49
C ASP A 67 10.66 4.70 3.88
N LEU A 68 9.91 4.48 2.80
CA LEU A 68 9.05 5.51 2.21
C LEU A 68 8.01 6.04 3.21
N LEU A 69 7.38 5.16 4.00
CA LEU A 69 6.41 5.57 5.01
C LEU A 69 7.03 6.46 6.09
N LYS A 70 8.25 6.13 6.55
CA LYS A 70 8.98 6.99 7.50
C LYS A 70 9.22 8.38 6.93
N GLU A 71 9.67 8.47 5.68
CA GLU A 71 9.92 9.76 5.01
C GLU A 71 8.64 10.57 4.82
N MET A 72 7.54 9.92 4.44
CA MET A 72 6.24 10.57 4.24
C MET A 72 5.64 11.09 5.55
N LEU A 73 5.81 10.36 6.66
CA LEU A 73 5.32 10.74 7.99
C LEU A 73 6.21 11.78 8.69
N ALA A 74 7.47 11.91 8.29
CA ALA A 74 8.39 12.91 8.83
C ALA A 74 8.16 14.33 8.28
N ARG A 75 7.15 14.52 7.43
CA ARG A 75 6.77 15.81 6.84
C ARG A 75 5.90 16.66 7.75
#